data_AF-A0A1Y1M897-F1
#
_entry.id   AF-A0A1Y1M897-F1
#
_cell.length_a   1.000
_cell.length_b   1.000
_cell.length_c   1.000
_cell.angle_alpha   90.00
_cell.angle_beta   90.00
_cell.angle_gamma   90.00
#
_symmetry.space_group_name_H-M   'P 1'
#
loop_
_entity.id
_entity.type
_entity.pdbx_description
1 polymer ?
#
loop_
_entity_poly.entity_id
_entity_poly.type
_entity_poly.pdbx_seq_one_letter_code
_entity_poly.pdbx_strand_id
1 'polypeptide(L)'
;MFDEQIKSRLLKDLKFFTDNKNESQMYPYERAEKFNVAIRRLGLNQEGLSYLDLFRKLITRIGNAMGYIRMIRSGGRRCLADATCFIPDLKAISDLNKLLEHENLSEPSKKRIESFASSVNNLVENFEEATEYFKLLVKVFIPTLRNSQNVHLKNFYIIVPPLTVNFVEHLFNCKERLNKKNRGVSAFTDDGFAMGLAFIIKLLNQSSPLNSLHWFQSVQAKHKQDRAQLDIQKTLASKEDDKLQHTLALTEKRLNAFEKEFRLLFYSFNSCRIFFE
;
A
#
# COMPACT_ATOMS: atom_id res chain seq x y z
N MET A 1 -13.61 -9.07 8.26
CA MET A 1 -14.15 -10.36 7.78
C MET A 1 -15.20 -10.88 8.78
N PHE A 2 -16.11 -10.00 9.19
CA PHE A 2 -17.13 -10.26 10.22
C PHE A 2 -18.47 -10.69 9.60
N ASP A 3 -18.67 -10.32 8.33
CA ASP A 3 -19.76 -10.78 7.50
C ASP A 3 -19.52 -12.25 7.06
N GLU A 4 -20.42 -13.15 7.45
CA GLU A 4 -20.34 -14.58 7.15
C GLU A 4 -20.39 -14.88 5.64
N GLN A 5 -21.03 -14.04 4.83
CA GLN A 5 -21.08 -14.23 3.38
C GLN A 5 -19.73 -13.96 2.73
N ILE A 6 -18.99 -12.96 3.23
CA ILE A 6 -17.63 -12.66 2.77
C ILE A 6 -16.65 -13.72 3.29
N LYS A 7 -16.74 -14.05 4.57
CA LYS A 7 -15.87 -15.04 5.23
C LYS A 7 -15.99 -16.43 4.58
N SER A 8 -17.21 -16.92 4.37
CA SER A 8 -17.44 -18.24 3.77
C SER A 8 -16.84 -18.34 2.35
N ARG A 9 -16.90 -17.26 1.55
CA ARG A 9 -16.29 -17.21 0.23
C ARG A 9 -14.77 -17.23 0.28
N LEU A 10 -14.17 -16.43 1.17
CA LEU A 10 -12.72 -16.41 1.36
C LEU A 10 -12.19 -17.76 1.85
N LEU A 11 -12.93 -18.47 2.70
CA LEU A 11 -12.59 -19.82 3.13
C LEU A 11 -12.68 -20.84 2.00
N LYS A 12 -13.69 -20.74 1.12
CA LYS A 12 -13.78 -21.57 -0.09
C LYS A 12 -12.59 -21.34 -1.02
N ASP A 13 -12.14 -20.09 -1.16
CA ASP A 13 -11.00 -19.73 -1.99
C ASP A 13 -9.67 -20.20 -1.38
N LEU A 14 -9.52 -20.06 -0.07
CA LEU A 14 -8.38 -20.59 0.66
C LEU A 14 -8.28 -22.11 0.56
N LYS A 15 -9.40 -22.82 0.75
CA LYS A 15 -9.45 -24.28 0.62
C LYS A 15 -9.04 -24.70 -0.79
N PHE A 16 -9.64 -24.10 -1.81
CA PHE A 16 -9.29 -24.39 -3.20
C PHE A 16 -7.80 -24.19 -3.48
N PHE A 17 -7.22 -23.05 -3.04
CA PHE A 17 -5.80 -22.78 -3.26
C PHE A 17 -4.92 -23.82 -2.56
N THR A 18 -5.28 -24.21 -1.35
CA THR A 18 -4.53 -25.21 -0.58
C THR A 18 -4.59 -26.59 -1.25
N ASP A 19 -5.78 -26.99 -1.72
CA ASP A 19 -6.02 -28.30 -2.34
C ASP A 19 -5.31 -28.41 -3.72
N ASN A 20 -5.21 -27.30 -4.47
CA ASN A 20 -4.66 -27.28 -5.83
C ASN A 20 -3.20 -26.79 -5.90
N LYS A 21 -2.56 -26.54 -4.75
CA LYS A 21 -1.21 -25.96 -4.67
C LYS A 21 -0.14 -26.80 -5.38
N ASN A 22 -0.37 -28.12 -5.47
CA ASN A 22 0.53 -29.06 -6.14
C ASN A 22 0.44 -28.99 -7.67
N GLU A 23 -0.72 -28.63 -8.21
CA GLU A 23 -0.95 -28.54 -9.66
C GLU A 23 -0.63 -27.15 -10.19
N SER A 24 -1.02 -26.11 -9.43
CA SER A 24 -0.70 -24.73 -9.74
C SER A 24 -0.29 -24.02 -8.46
N GLN A 25 0.94 -23.50 -8.45
CA GLN A 25 1.46 -22.73 -7.33
C GLN A 25 0.87 -21.32 -7.25
N MET A 26 0.08 -20.89 -8.25
CA MET A 26 -0.41 -19.52 -8.37
C MET A 26 -1.91 -19.44 -8.03
N TYR A 27 -2.29 -18.40 -7.28
CA TYR A 27 -3.69 -18.08 -7.03
C TYR A 27 -4.39 -17.66 -8.34
N PRO A 28 -5.45 -18.33 -8.81
CA PRO A 28 -6.03 -18.06 -10.13
C PRO A 28 -6.68 -16.67 -10.24
N TYR A 29 -6.36 -15.95 -11.31
CA TYR A 29 -6.92 -14.62 -11.60
C TYR A 29 -8.45 -14.64 -11.72
N GLU A 30 -9.01 -15.62 -12.41
CA GLU A 30 -10.45 -15.75 -12.64
C GLU A 30 -11.23 -15.91 -11.34
N ARG A 31 -10.61 -16.48 -10.30
CA ARG A 31 -11.22 -16.59 -8.97
C ARG A 31 -11.32 -15.23 -8.29
N ALA A 32 -10.30 -14.38 -8.40
CA ALA A 32 -10.34 -13.01 -7.88
C ALA A 32 -11.42 -12.16 -8.58
N GLU A 33 -11.61 -12.33 -9.89
CA GLU A 33 -12.69 -11.67 -10.64
C GLU A 33 -14.08 -12.19 -10.24
N LYS A 34 -14.25 -13.51 -10.18
CA LYS A 34 -15.51 -14.14 -9.74
C LYS A 34 -15.89 -13.68 -8.33
N PHE A 35 -14.89 -13.53 -7.44
CA PHE A 35 -15.11 -12.99 -6.11
C PHE A 35 -15.66 -11.55 -6.15
N ASN A 36 -15.05 -10.66 -6.95
CA ASN A 36 -15.53 -9.29 -7.16
C ASN A 36 -16.99 -9.25 -7.62
N VAL A 37 -17.31 -10.01 -8.68
CA VAL A 37 -18.67 -10.10 -9.22
C VAL A 37 -19.65 -10.61 -8.16
N ALA A 38 -19.26 -11.67 -7.44
CA ALA A 38 -20.10 -12.26 -6.42
C ALA A 38 -20.37 -11.26 -5.27
N ILE A 39 -19.39 -10.45 -4.85
CA ILE A 39 -19.57 -9.45 -3.79
C ILE A 39 -20.49 -8.33 -4.25
N ARG A 40 -20.37 -7.85 -5.50
CA ARG A 40 -21.32 -6.87 -6.07
C ARG A 40 -22.76 -7.37 -6.06
N ARG A 41 -22.97 -8.68 -6.26
CA ARG A 41 -24.31 -9.32 -6.20
C ARG A 41 -24.92 -9.36 -4.80
N LEU A 42 -24.14 -9.17 -3.74
CA LEU A 42 -24.69 -9.10 -2.36
C LEU A 42 -25.45 -7.79 -2.11
N GLY A 43 -25.26 -6.79 -2.97
CA GLY A 43 -25.90 -5.49 -2.86
C GLY A 43 -24.88 -4.37 -2.98
N LEU A 44 -25.40 -3.19 -3.34
CA LEU A 44 -24.68 -1.94 -3.37
C LEU A 44 -25.27 -1.00 -2.32
N ASN A 45 -24.44 -0.17 -1.73
CA ASN A 45 -24.92 0.89 -0.84
C ASN A 45 -25.61 2.02 -1.64
N GLN A 46 -26.09 3.06 -0.96
CA GLN A 46 -26.75 4.22 -1.58
C GLN A 46 -25.84 4.98 -2.58
N GLU A 47 -24.51 4.86 -2.44
CA GLU A 47 -23.53 5.45 -3.36
C GLU A 47 -23.16 4.53 -4.54
N GLY A 48 -23.81 3.37 -4.66
CA GLY A 48 -23.49 2.37 -5.71
C GLY A 48 -22.20 1.59 -5.46
N LEU A 49 -21.71 1.53 -4.22
CA LEU A 49 -20.46 0.85 -3.84
C LEU A 49 -20.76 -0.52 -3.25
N SER A 50 -19.96 -1.50 -3.67
CA SER A 50 -19.96 -2.83 -3.06
C SER A 50 -19.19 -2.85 -1.74
N TYR A 51 -19.36 -3.91 -0.95
CA TYR A 51 -18.55 -4.12 0.25
C TYR A 51 -17.05 -4.10 -0.02
N LEU A 52 -16.61 -4.59 -1.18
CA LEU A 52 -15.19 -4.59 -1.53
C LEU A 52 -14.69 -3.18 -1.88
N ASP A 53 -15.53 -2.35 -2.50
CA ASP A 53 -15.21 -0.95 -2.78
C ASP A 53 -15.08 -0.14 -1.48
N LEU A 54 -15.98 -0.37 -0.53
CA LEU A 54 -15.91 0.21 0.81
C LEU A 54 -14.64 -0.22 1.54
N PHE A 55 -14.26 -1.50 1.40
CA PHE A 55 -13.05 -1.99 2.04
C PHE A 55 -11.78 -1.39 1.41
N ARG A 56 -11.72 -1.33 0.07
CA ARG A 56 -10.65 -0.63 -0.64
C ARG A 56 -10.54 0.82 -0.17
N LYS A 57 -11.66 1.57 -0.09
CA LYS A 57 -11.67 2.95 0.43
C LYS A 57 -11.11 3.03 1.86
N LEU A 58 -11.46 2.08 2.73
CA LEU A 58 -10.93 2.03 4.10
C LEU A 58 -9.40 1.82 4.11
N ILE A 59 -8.91 0.86 3.33
CA ILE A 59 -7.46 0.59 3.20
C ILE A 59 -6.74 1.83 2.66
N THR A 60 -7.30 2.48 1.65
CA THR A 60 -6.77 3.76 1.13
C THR A 60 -6.70 4.83 2.21
N ARG A 61 -7.75 5.01 3.03
CA ARG A 61 -7.76 6.00 4.13
C ARG A 61 -6.69 5.70 5.17
N ILE A 62 -6.52 4.42 5.51
CA ILE A 62 -5.46 3.96 6.42
C ILE A 62 -4.08 4.34 5.88
N GLY A 63 -3.80 4.08 4.61
CA GLY A 63 -2.52 4.44 4.01
C GLY A 63 -2.34 5.95 3.80
N ASN A 64 -3.39 6.70 3.52
CA ASN A 64 -3.34 8.17 3.47
C ASN A 64 -2.97 8.76 4.83
N ALA A 65 -3.50 8.21 5.93
CA ALA A 65 -3.10 8.61 7.28
C ALA A 65 -1.60 8.33 7.53
N MET A 66 -1.07 7.20 7.05
CA MET A 66 0.37 6.92 7.13
C MET A 66 1.21 7.86 6.27
N GLY A 67 0.73 8.19 5.07
CA GLY A 67 1.35 9.19 4.21
C GLY A 67 1.42 10.56 4.89
N TYR A 68 0.34 10.95 5.58
CA TYR A 68 0.29 12.17 6.37
C TYR A 68 1.28 12.17 7.54
N ILE A 69 1.34 11.09 8.33
CA ILE A 69 2.32 10.95 9.42
C ILE A 69 3.76 11.03 8.87
N ARG A 70 4.02 10.34 7.75
CA ARG A 70 5.32 10.41 7.07
C ARG A 70 5.65 11.83 6.61
N MET A 71 4.67 12.58 6.13
CA MET A 71 4.83 13.97 5.70
C MET A 71 5.14 14.90 6.88
N ILE A 72 4.40 14.80 7.99
CA ILE A 72 4.69 15.55 9.23
C ILE A 72 6.13 15.30 9.66
N ARG A 73 6.56 14.04 9.68
CA ARG A 73 7.93 13.68 10.04
C ARG A 73 8.95 14.31 9.11
N SER A 74 8.75 14.24 7.79
CA SER A 74 9.67 14.87 6.84
C SER A 74 9.74 16.39 7.03
N GLY A 75 8.62 17.03 7.36
CA GLY A 75 8.57 18.44 7.72
C GLY A 75 9.34 18.75 9.01
N GLY A 76 9.13 17.96 10.06
CA GLY A 76 9.87 18.09 11.33
C GLY A 76 11.38 17.92 11.14
N ARG A 77 11.81 16.91 10.36
CA ARG A 77 13.23 16.70 10.03
C ARG A 77 13.83 17.87 9.26
N ARG A 78 13.08 18.49 8.34
CA ARG A 78 13.54 19.68 7.62
C ARG A 78 13.72 20.87 8.56
N CYS A 79 12.70 21.17 9.37
CA CYS A 79 12.77 22.26 10.35
C CYS A 79 13.96 22.10 11.30
N LEU A 80 14.21 20.87 11.75
CA LEU A 80 15.33 20.53 12.60
C LEU A 80 16.68 20.68 11.89
N ALA A 81 16.79 20.18 10.65
CA ALA A 81 18.00 20.34 9.84
C ALA A 81 18.34 21.81 9.57
N ASP A 82 17.32 22.64 9.32
CA ASP A 82 17.49 24.09 9.13
C ASP A 82 17.94 24.76 10.44
N ALA A 83 17.37 24.36 11.58
CA ALA A 83 17.73 24.92 12.89
C ALA A 83 19.14 24.54 13.35
N THR A 84 19.64 23.37 12.95
CA THR A 84 20.98 22.88 13.34
C THR A 84 22.02 23.02 12.24
N CYS A 85 21.75 23.71 11.13
CA CYS A 85 22.64 23.73 9.97
C CYS A 85 24.03 24.33 10.25
N PHE A 86 24.15 25.15 11.30
CA PHE A 86 25.42 25.75 11.74
C PHE A 86 26.21 24.88 12.72
N ILE A 87 25.65 23.74 13.15
CA ILE A 87 26.28 22.85 14.11
C ILE A 87 26.94 21.70 13.32
N PRO A 88 28.28 21.66 13.24
CA PRO A 88 28.99 20.72 12.37
C PRO A 88 28.87 19.27 12.85
N ASP A 89 28.86 19.03 14.17
CA ASP A 89 28.63 17.72 14.76
C ASP A 89 27.69 17.82 15.97
N LEU A 90 26.49 17.30 15.78
CA LEU A 90 25.45 17.23 16.81
C LEU A 90 25.79 16.26 17.96
N LYS A 91 26.65 15.27 17.72
CA LYS A 91 27.02 14.25 18.72
C LYS A 91 28.14 14.74 19.64
N ALA A 92 29.04 15.57 19.11
CA ALA A 92 30.15 16.17 19.85
C ALA A 92 29.71 17.21 20.91
N ILE A 93 28.44 17.60 20.93
CA ILE A 93 27.91 18.55 21.94
C ILE A 93 27.96 17.96 23.35
N SER A 94 27.86 16.64 23.47
CA SER A 94 28.04 15.96 24.75
C SER A 94 29.46 16.14 25.32
N ASP A 95 30.44 16.47 24.48
CA ASP A 95 31.82 16.76 24.87
C ASP A 95 32.07 18.26 25.13
N LEU A 96 31.13 19.14 24.76
CA LEU A 96 31.23 20.58 25.01
C LEU A 96 31.38 20.89 26.51
N ASN A 97 30.60 20.20 27.35
CA ASN A 97 30.70 20.37 28.80
C ASN A 97 32.07 19.94 29.33
N LYS A 98 32.64 18.83 28.81
CA LYS A 98 33.96 18.33 29.21
C LYS A 98 35.10 19.26 28.78
N LEU A 99 35.00 19.84 27.58
CA LEU A 99 36.01 20.79 27.07
C LEU A 99 36.08 22.07 27.89
N LEU A 100 34.98 22.44 28.56
CA LEU A 100 34.85 23.69 29.30
C LEU A 100 35.04 23.53 30.81
N GLU A 101 35.22 22.29 31.31
CA GLU A 101 35.55 22.01 32.72
C GLU A 101 36.91 22.60 33.13
N HIS A 102 37.85 22.72 32.18
CA HIS A 102 39.20 23.25 32.42
C HIS A 102 39.34 24.76 32.15
N GLU A 103 38.27 25.42 31.71
CA GLU A 103 38.25 26.85 31.42
C GLU A 103 37.74 27.65 32.64
N ASN A 104 38.42 28.75 32.97
CA ASN A 104 38.02 29.65 34.07
C ASN A 104 36.85 30.56 33.64
N LEU A 105 35.68 29.95 33.43
CA LEU A 105 34.46 30.65 33.05
C LEU A 105 33.70 31.16 34.28
N SER A 106 33.03 32.31 34.13
CA SER A 106 32.11 32.82 35.14
C SER A 106 30.86 31.92 35.26
N GLU A 107 30.28 31.85 36.45
CA GLU A 107 29.07 31.06 36.71
C GLU A 107 27.90 31.34 35.74
N PRO A 108 27.60 32.60 35.35
CA PRO A 108 26.57 32.87 34.35
C PRO A 108 26.87 32.25 32.98
N SER A 109 28.13 32.18 32.58
CA SER A 109 28.55 31.60 31.30
C SER A 109 28.39 30.08 31.32
N LYS A 110 28.82 29.41 32.41
CA LYS A 110 28.63 27.96 32.59
C LYS A 110 27.16 27.58 32.48
N LYS A 111 26.28 28.29 33.20
CA LYS A 111 24.83 28.05 33.16
C LYS A 111 24.22 28.22 31.76
N ARG A 112 24.71 29.21 30.99
CA ARG A 112 24.27 29.41 29.59
C ARG A 112 24.71 28.27 28.67
N ILE A 113 25.94 27.80 28.84
CA ILE A 113 26.49 26.66 28.10
C ILE A 113 25.70 25.40 28.40
N GLU A 114 25.41 25.11 29.67
CA GLU A 114 24.58 23.97 30.07
C GLU A 114 23.18 24.03 29.44
N SER A 115 22.53 25.21 29.49
CA SER A 115 21.23 25.42 28.87
C SER A 115 21.26 25.25 27.35
N PHE A 116 22.34 25.67 26.70
CA PHE A 116 22.55 25.47 25.27
C PHE A 116 22.76 23.98 24.94
N ALA A 117 23.66 23.31 25.64
CA ALA A 117 23.93 21.88 25.46
C ALA A 117 22.65 21.04 25.67
N SER A 118 21.86 21.35 26.70
CA SER A 118 20.54 20.72 26.92
C SER A 118 19.58 20.99 25.77
N SER A 119 19.50 22.23 25.28
CA SER A 119 18.62 22.58 24.15
C SER A 119 18.99 21.82 22.89
N VAL A 120 20.29 21.67 22.60
CA VAL A 120 20.71 20.92 21.41
C VAL A 120 20.58 19.41 21.62
N ASN A 121 20.86 18.88 22.80
CA ASN A 121 20.58 17.46 23.09
C ASN A 121 19.10 17.12 22.89
N ASN A 122 18.19 17.98 23.35
CA ASN A 122 16.76 17.82 23.07
C ASN A 122 16.46 17.83 21.57
N LEU A 123 17.14 18.66 20.78
CA LEU A 123 17.02 18.66 19.32
C LEU A 123 17.52 17.34 18.70
N VAL A 124 18.62 16.78 19.21
CA VAL A 124 19.19 15.50 18.75
C VAL A 124 18.30 14.32 19.11
N GLU A 125 17.79 14.24 20.34
CA GLU A 125 16.88 13.17 20.77
C GLU A 125 15.59 13.16 19.93
N ASN A 126 15.02 14.33 19.67
CA ASN A 126 13.88 14.47 18.76
C ASN A 126 14.19 14.03 17.32
N PHE A 127 15.46 14.09 16.88
CA PHE A 127 15.87 13.58 15.57
C PHE A 127 15.81 12.05 15.51
N GLU A 128 16.25 11.36 16.57
CA GLU A 128 16.36 9.90 16.63
C GLU A 128 15.02 9.21 16.92
N GLU A 129 14.17 9.76 17.79
CA GLU A 129 12.82 9.21 18.02
C GLU A 129 11.91 9.36 16.79
N ALA A 130 12.10 10.41 16.00
CA ALA A 130 11.35 10.62 14.75
C ALA A 130 11.61 9.52 13.71
N THR A 131 12.67 8.70 13.84
CA THR A 131 13.04 7.68 12.85
C THR A 131 12.21 6.39 12.90
N GLU A 132 11.57 6.05 14.03
CA GLU A 132 10.95 4.71 14.23
C GLU A 132 9.41 4.68 14.33
N TYR A 133 8.72 5.77 14.01
CA TYR A 133 7.25 5.90 14.16
C TYR A 133 6.40 4.76 13.55
N PHE A 134 6.77 4.20 12.39
CA PHE A 134 6.02 3.06 11.84
C PHE A 134 6.16 1.81 12.70
N LYS A 135 7.32 1.57 13.30
CA LYS A 135 7.52 0.47 14.26
C LYS A 135 6.67 0.70 15.51
N LEU A 136 6.61 1.93 16.01
CA LEU A 136 5.76 2.29 17.14
C LEU A 136 4.27 2.04 16.82
N LEU A 137 3.77 2.53 15.68
CA LEU A 137 2.39 2.30 15.25
C LEU A 137 2.07 0.81 15.14
N VAL A 138 2.93 0.04 14.47
CA VAL A 138 2.76 -1.41 14.37
C VAL A 138 2.71 -2.05 15.76
N LYS A 139 3.65 -1.69 16.66
CA LYS A 139 3.72 -2.21 18.03
C LYS A 139 2.44 -1.91 18.83
N VAL A 140 1.89 -0.71 18.70
CA VAL A 140 0.67 -0.28 19.40
C VAL A 140 -0.56 -1.04 18.90
N PHE A 141 -0.68 -1.29 17.59
CA PHE A 141 -1.87 -1.93 17.03
C PHE A 141 -1.83 -3.47 17.02
N ILE A 142 -0.66 -4.09 17.18
CA ILE A 142 -0.52 -5.57 17.23
C ILE A 142 -1.44 -6.21 18.27
N PRO A 143 -1.44 -5.79 19.56
CA PRO A 143 -2.27 -6.43 20.59
C PRO A 143 -3.76 -6.35 20.28
N THR A 144 -4.21 -5.23 19.73
CA THR A 144 -5.62 -4.99 19.40
C THR A 144 -6.08 -5.85 18.22
N LEU A 145 -5.26 -6.02 17.19
CA LEU A 145 -5.66 -6.70 15.96
C LEU A 145 -5.32 -8.20 15.92
N ARG A 146 -4.34 -8.66 16.70
CA ARG A 146 -3.98 -10.08 16.80
C ARG A 146 -4.61 -10.80 18.00
N ASN A 147 -5.59 -10.18 18.66
CA ASN A 147 -6.30 -10.80 19.78
C ASN A 147 -7.20 -11.96 19.34
N SER A 148 -7.66 -12.75 20.32
CA SER A 148 -8.55 -13.90 20.11
C SER A 148 -9.96 -13.53 19.62
N GLN A 149 -10.37 -12.26 19.69
CA GLN A 149 -11.65 -11.81 19.13
C GLN A 149 -11.54 -11.58 17.61
N ASN A 150 -10.32 -11.35 17.11
CA ASN A 150 -10.03 -11.03 15.71
C ASN A 150 -9.47 -12.22 14.93
N VAL A 151 -9.87 -13.46 15.27
CA VAL A 151 -9.44 -14.69 14.54
C VAL A 151 -9.74 -14.61 13.04
N HIS A 152 -10.83 -13.93 12.68
CA HIS A 152 -11.24 -13.73 11.30
C HIS A 152 -10.21 -12.95 10.45
N LEU A 153 -9.25 -12.27 11.07
CA LEU A 153 -8.16 -11.58 10.39
C LEU A 153 -6.99 -12.50 10.03
N LYS A 154 -6.89 -13.72 10.58
CA LYS A 154 -5.77 -14.67 10.31
C LYS A 154 -5.61 -15.03 8.84
N ASN A 155 -6.70 -14.97 8.07
CA ASN A 155 -6.72 -15.29 6.64
C ASN A 155 -6.87 -14.03 5.77
N PHE A 156 -6.56 -12.84 6.28
CA PHE A 156 -6.73 -11.59 5.54
C PHE A 156 -5.98 -11.59 4.20
N TYR A 157 -4.80 -12.21 4.10
CA TYR A 157 -4.01 -12.28 2.87
C TYR A 157 -4.78 -12.85 1.65
N ILE A 158 -5.78 -13.71 1.86
CA ILE A 158 -6.56 -14.30 0.77
C ILE A 158 -7.51 -13.30 0.09
N ILE A 159 -7.86 -12.20 0.76
CA ILE A 159 -8.67 -11.13 0.15
C ILE A 159 -7.83 -10.17 -0.69
N VAL A 160 -6.49 -10.26 -0.62
CA VAL A 160 -5.60 -9.36 -1.37
C VAL A 160 -5.79 -9.48 -2.88
N PRO A 161 -5.80 -10.68 -3.49
CA PRO A 161 -6.08 -10.80 -4.93
C PRO A 161 -7.34 -10.07 -5.39
N PRO A 162 -8.55 -10.35 -4.86
CA PRO A 162 -9.74 -9.63 -5.29
C PRO A 162 -9.72 -8.14 -4.97
N LEU A 163 -9.10 -7.71 -3.85
CA LEU A 163 -8.94 -6.28 -3.53
C LEU A 163 -8.08 -5.55 -4.57
N THR A 164 -6.99 -6.17 -5.04
CA THR A 164 -6.12 -5.55 -6.05
C THR A 164 -6.80 -5.45 -7.41
N VAL A 165 -7.60 -6.46 -7.81
CA VAL A 165 -8.47 -6.38 -9.00
C VAL A 165 -9.46 -5.23 -8.85
N ASN A 166 -10.16 -5.15 -7.73
CA ASN A 166 -11.11 -4.07 -7.43
C ASN A 166 -10.46 -2.69 -7.53
N PHE A 167 -9.24 -2.57 -6.97
CA PHE A 167 -8.47 -1.33 -7.00
C PHE A 167 -8.06 -0.92 -8.41
N VAL A 168 -7.52 -1.84 -9.20
CA VAL A 168 -7.09 -1.56 -10.58
C VAL A 168 -8.29 -1.19 -11.45
N GLU A 169 -9.41 -1.90 -11.35
CA GLU A 169 -10.66 -1.54 -12.04
C GLU A 169 -11.13 -0.13 -11.67
N HIS A 170 -11.10 0.22 -10.39
CA HIS A 170 -11.46 1.55 -9.94
C HIS A 170 -10.54 2.63 -10.52
N LEU A 171 -9.22 2.40 -10.48
CA LEU A 171 -8.23 3.34 -10.99
C LEU A 171 -8.36 3.52 -12.50
N PHE A 172 -8.60 2.43 -13.24
CA PHE A 172 -8.90 2.46 -14.66
C PHE A 172 -10.13 3.33 -14.95
N ASN A 173 -11.25 3.10 -14.26
CA ASN A 173 -12.47 3.88 -14.43
C ASN A 173 -12.30 5.36 -14.09
N CYS A 174 -11.50 5.68 -13.07
CA CYS A 174 -11.16 7.06 -12.71
C CYS A 174 -10.35 7.75 -13.83
N LYS A 175 -9.34 7.07 -14.40
CA LYS A 175 -8.54 7.59 -15.52
C LYS A 175 -9.36 7.76 -16.80
N GLU A 176 -10.30 6.86 -17.09
CA GLU A 176 -11.22 7.02 -18.22
C GLU A 176 -12.14 8.25 -18.07
N ARG A 177 -12.67 8.50 -16.86
CA ARG A 177 -13.52 9.67 -16.57
C ARG A 177 -12.75 10.99 -16.71
N LEU A 178 -11.49 11.01 -16.29
CA LEU A 178 -10.57 12.13 -16.46
C LEU A 178 -10.40 12.53 -17.93
N ASN A 179 -10.17 11.55 -18.80
CA ASN A 179 -10.00 11.78 -20.24
C ASN A 179 -11.25 12.37 -20.89
N LYS A 180 -12.44 12.18 -20.29
CA LYS A 180 -13.72 12.70 -20.78
C LYS A 180 -14.05 14.12 -20.28
N LYS A 181 -13.09 14.84 -19.66
CA LYS A 181 -13.28 16.20 -19.06
C LYS A 181 -14.42 16.30 -18.04
N ASN A 182 -14.91 15.18 -17.49
CA ASN A 182 -15.91 15.19 -16.44
C ASN A 182 -15.24 15.56 -15.11
N ARG A 183 -15.51 16.78 -14.63
CA ARG A 183 -14.98 17.38 -13.38
C ARG A 183 -15.54 16.73 -12.09
N GLY A 184 -15.67 15.41 -12.05
CA GLY A 184 -15.96 14.69 -10.80
C GLY A 184 -14.72 14.52 -9.93
N VAL A 185 -14.90 13.99 -8.72
CA VAL A 185 -13.79 13.61 -7.80
C VAL A 185 -12.75 12.81 -8.57
N SER A 186 -11.65 13.47 -8.87
CA SER A 186 -10.58 12.96 -9.70
C SER A 186 -9.45 12.50 -8.80
N ALA A 187 -9.47 11.23 -8.41
CA ALA A 187 -8.34 10.61 -7.73
C ALA A 187 -7.30 10.25 -8.82
N PHE A 188 -6.31 11.12 -9.01
CA PHE A 188 -5.27 10.98 -10.04
C PHE A 188 -4.19 9.97 -9.62
N THR A 189 -3.92 9.82 -8.33
CA THR A 189 -2.95 8.88 -7.75
C THR A 189 -3.46 8.38 -6.40
N ASP A 190 -3.58 7.06 -6.24
CA ASP A 190 -4.05 6.43 -5.00
C ASP A 190 -2.93 5.53 -4.42
N ASP A 191 -1.84 6.18 -3.99
CA ASP A 191 -0.71 5.53 -3.30
C ASP A 191 -1.11 5.05 -1.90
N GLY A 192 -2.18 5.64 -1.33
CA GLY A 192 -2.73 5.28 -0.04
C GLY A 192 -3.16 3.82 0.02
N PHE A 193 -3.74 3.28 -1.06
CA PHE A 193 -4.12 1.86 -1.06
C PHE A 193 -2.91 0.93 -0.87
N ALA A 194 -1.82 1.14 -1.62
CA ALA A 194 -0.63 0.31 -1.53
C ALA A 194 0.02 0.40 -0.14
N MET A 195 0.12 1.62 0.40
CA MET A 195 0.69 1.87 1.73
C MET A 195 -0.15 1.23 2.84
N GLY A 196 -1.48 1.42 2.79
CA GLY A 196 -2.39 0.86 3.77
C GLY A 196 -2.42 -0.67 3.73
N LEU A 197 -2.37 -1.25 2.54
CA LEU A 197 -2.31 -2.70 2.38
C LEU A 197 -1.01 -3.28 2.95
N ALA A 198 0.14 -2.64 2.66
CA ALA A 198 1.43 -3.07 3.18
C ALA A 198 1.47 -3.02 4.72
N PHE A 199 0.90 -1.97 5.31
CA PHE A 199 0.77 -1.87 6.77
C PHE A 199 -0.08 -2.99 7.35
N ILE A 200 -1.28 -3.25 6.82
CA ILE A 200 -2.17 -4.29 7.35
C ILE A 200 -1.49 -5.67 7.26
N ILE A 201 -0.80 -5.95 6.15
CA ILE A 201 -0.08 -7.21 5.97
C ILE A 201 1.07 -7.37 6.98
N LYS A 202 1.86 -6.31 7.23
CA LYS A 202 2.87 -6.34 8.30
C LYS A 202 2.22 -6.51 9.67
N LEU A 203 1.17 -5.74 9.94
CA LEU A 203 0.47 -5.69 11.20
C LEU A 203 -0.17 -7.03 11.56
N LEU A 204 -0.61 -7.81 10.58
CA LEU A 204 -1.16 -9.16 10.79
C LEU A 204 -0.11 -10.29 10.66
N ASN A 205 1.14 -9.96 10.34
CA ASN A 205 2.22 -10.92 10.06
C ASN A 205 1.90 -11.93 8.94
N GLN A 206 1.36 -11.43 7.81
CA GLN A 206 0.88 -12.28 6.72
C GLN A 206 1.69 -12.17 5.43
N SER A 207 2.89 -11.58 5.49
CA SER A 207 3.75 -11.42 4.32
C SER A 207 4.12 -12.76 3.67
N SER A 208 4.47 -13.78 4.46
CA SER A 208 4.84 -15.10 3.94
C SER A 208 3.65 -15.83 3.27
N PRO A 209 2.48 -15.98 3.94
CA PRO A 209 1.27 -16.50 3.29
C PRO A 209 0.87 -15.74 2.02
N LEU A 210 0.95 -14.40 2.02
CA LEU A 210 0.67 -13.60 0.84
C LEU A 210 1.63 -13.90 -0.31
N ASN A 211 2.94 -13.96 -0.04
CA ASN A 211 3.94 -14.28 -1.07
C ASN A 211 3.70 -15.67 -1.68
N SER A 212 3.22 -16.62 -0.86
CA SER A 212 2.93 -17.99 -1.31
C SER A 212 1.79 -18.09 -2.33
N LEU A 213 0.95 -17.05 -2.46
CA LEU A 213 -0.10 -17.00 -3.48
C LEU A 213 0.45 -16.76 -4.89
N HIS A 214 1.69 -16.28 -5.01
CA HIS A 214 2.29 -15.88 -6.29
C HIS A 214 1.34 -15.00 -7.14
N TRP A 215 0.60 -14.11 -6.46
CA TRP A 215 -0.53 -13.41 -7.06
C TRP A 215 -0.14 -12.54 -8.26
N PHE A 216 0.91 -11.72 -8.09
CA PHE A 216 1.36 -10.84 -9.17
C PHE A 216 1.95 -11.63 -10.35
N GLN A 217 2.52 -12.81 -10.11
CA GLN A 217 2.92 -13.73 -11.17
C GLN A 217 1.69 -14.28 -11.90
N SER A 218 0.62 -14.64 -11.18
CA SER A 218 -0.65 -15.06 -11.80
C SER A 218 -1.24 -13.98 -12.70
N VAL A 219 -1.21 -12.72 -12.26
CA VAL A 219 -1.69 -11.57 -13.03
C VAL A 219 -0.89 -11.43 -14.32
N GLN A 220 0.45 -11.51 -14.24
CA GLN A 220 1.31 -11.45 -15.42
C GLN A 220 1.08 -12.62 -16.39
N ALA A 221 0.91 -13.84 -15.87
CA ALA A 221 0.61 -15.02 -16.69
C ALA A 221 -0.72 -14.86 -17.43
N LYS A 222 -1.76 -14.37 -16.73
CA LYS A 222 -3.06 -14.09 -17.32
C LYS A 222 -2.98 -13.04 -18.44
N HIS A 223 -2.32 -11.91 -18.21
CA HIS A 223 -2.16 -10.89 -19.24
C HIS A 223 -1.37 -11.38 -20.46
N LYS A 224 -0.35 -12.22 -20.27
CA LYS A 224 0.37 -12.86 -21.39
C LYS A 224 -0.54 -13.77 -22.20
N GLN A 225 -1.36 -14.59 -21.54
CA GLN A 225 -2.33 -15.46 -22.20
C GLN A 225 -3.38 -14.65 -22.98
N ASP A 226 -3.95 -13.61 -22.36
CA ASP A 226 -4.97 -12.77 -22.99
C ASP A 226 -4.39 -12.01 -24.21
N ARG A 227 -3.12 -11.58 -24.13
CA ARG A 227 -2.40 -10.97 -25.25
C ARG A 227 -2.21 -11.95 -26.40
N ALA A 228 -1.74 -13.16 -26.11
CA ALA A 228 -1.55 -14.19 -27.13
C ALA A 228 -2.88 -14.54 -27.84
N GLN A 229 -3.98 -14.62 -27.08
CA GLN A 229 -5.31 -14.84 -27.67
C GLN A 229 -5.75 -13.69 -28.56
N LEU A 230 -5.49 -12.44 -28.14
CA LEU A 230 -5.80 -11.26 -28.92
C LEU A 230 -4.97 -11.15 -30.20
N ASP A 231 -3.69 -11.55 -30.17
CA ASP A 231 -2.82 -11.59 -31.34
C ASP A 231 -3.32 -12.62 -32.36
N ILE A 232 -3.74 -13.81 -31.91
CA ILE A 232 -4.36 -14.82 -32.78
C ILE A 232 -5.64 -14.26 -33.42
N GLN A 233 -6.51 -13.61 -32.65
CA GLN A 233 -7.74 -13.02 -33.16
C GLN A 233 -7.48 -11.92 -34.20
N LYS A 234 -6.43 -11.10 -34.02
CA LYS A 234 -6.01 -10.10 -34.99
C LYS A 234 -5.50 -10.71 -36.29
N THR A 235 -4.77 -11.83 -36.23
CA THR A 235 -4.31 -12.54 -37.42
C THR A 235 -5.46 -13.17 -38.19
N LEU A 236 -6.48 -13.68 -37.48
CA LEU A 236 -7.66 -14.30 -38.08
C LEU A 236 -8.70 -13.28 -38.59
N ALA A 237 -8.68 -12.05 -38.07
CA ALA A 237 -9.63 -11.02 -38.47
C ALA A 237 -9.37 -10.58 -39.93
N SER A 238 -10.41 -10.61 -40.76
CA SER A 238 -10.35 -10.05 -42.12
C SER A 238 -10.05 -8.55 -42.05
N LYS A 239 -9.26 -8.06 -43.01
CA LYS A 239 -8.96 -6.62 -43.16
C LYS A 239 -10.17 -5.79 -43.57
N GLU A 240 -11.25 -6.44 -44.02
CA GLU A 240 -12.47 -5.79 -44.49
C GLU A 240 -13.51 -5.57 -43.37
N ASP A 241 -13.30 -6.15 -42.18
CA ASP A 241 -14.19 -5.96 -41.03
C ASP A 241 -13.68 -4.86 -40.11
N ASP A 242 -13.95 -3.61 -40.50
CA ASP A 242 -13.58 -2.40 -39.75
C ASP A 242 -14.13 -2.40 -38.31
N LYS A 243 -15.30 -3.01 -38.08
CA LYS A 243 -15.92 -3.09 -36.74
C LYS A 243 -15.15 -4.04 -35.83
N LEU A 244 -14.75 -5.20 -36.36
CA LEU A 244 -13.93 -6.16 -35.64
C LEU A 244 -12.55 -5.58 -35.33
N GLN A 245 -11.90 -4.93 -36.31
CA GLN A 245 -10.61 -4.26 -36.11
C GLN A 245 -10.67 -3.19 -35.02
N HIS A 246 -11.71 -2.35 -35.04
CA HIS A 246 -11.92 -1.34 -34.00
C HIS A 246 -12.12 -1.97 -32.61
N THR A 247 -12.89 -3.07 -32.52
CA THR A 247 -13.12 -3.79 -31.26
C THR A 247 -11.84 -4.41 -30.71
N LEU A 248 -11.02 -5.01 -31.57
CA LEU A 248 -9.72 -5.58 -31.19
C LEU A 248 -8.74 -4.50 -30.72
N ALA A 249 -8.69 -3.35 -31.40
CA ALA A 249 -7.86 -2.22 -30.99
C ALA A 249 -8.26 -1.64 -29.62
N LEU A 250 -9.56 -1.52 -29.35
CA LEU A 250 -10.07 -1.10 -28.04
C LEU A 250 -9.72 -2.12 -26.94
N THR A 251 -9.83 -3.41 -27.25
CA THR A 251 -9.51 -4.50 -26.31
C THR A 251 -8.03 -4.50 -25.96
N GLU A 252 -7.16 -4.34 -26.95
CA GLU A 252 -5.70 -4.21 -26.74
C GLU A 252 -5.36 -3.00 -25.88
N LYS A 253 -5.96 -1.83 -26.19
CA LYS A 253 -5.74 -0.60 -25.41
C LYS A 253 -6.14 -0.80 -23.96
N ARG A 254 -7.27 -1.47 -23.71
CA ARG A 254 -7.75 -1.80 -22.36
C ARG A 254 -6.80 -2.78 -21.66
N LEU A 255 -6.37 -3.84 -22.33
CA LEU A 255 -5.43 -4.82 -21.79
C LEU A 255 -4.11 -4.16 -21.36
N ASN A 256 -3.53 -3.32 -22.24
CA ASN A 256 -2.30 -2.58 -21.96
C ASN A 256 -2.45 -1.64 -20.76
N ALA A 257 -3.59 -0.96 -20.64
CA ALA A 257 -3.86 -0.08 -19.51
C ALA A 257 -3.95 -0.87 -18.19
N PHE A 258 -4.72 -1.96 -18.16
CA PHE A 258 -4.86 -2.82 -16.98
C PHE A 258 -3.50 -3.41 -16.54
N GLU A 259 -2.72 -3.95 -17.48
CA GLU A 259 -1.40 -4.49 -17.20
C GLU A 259 -0.47 -3.43 -16.59
N LYS A 260 -0.50 -2.20 -17.14
CA LYS A 260 0.28 -1.07 -16.61
C LYS A 260 -0.13 -0.73 -15.17
N GLU A 261 -1.43 -0.67 -14.87
CA GLU A 261 -1.90 -0.35 -13.51
C GLU A 261 -1.51 -1.44 -12.51
N PHE A 262 -1.63 -2.71 -12.87
CA PHE A 262 -1.16 -3.81 -12.00
C PHE A 262 0.34 -3.76 -11.76
N ARG A 263 1.13 -3.42 -12.78
CA ARG A 263 2.57 -3.27 -12.65
C ARG A 263 2.94 -2.10 -11.73
N LEU A 264 2.26 -0.96 -11.86
CA LEU A 264 2.43 0.17 -10.95
C LEU A 264 2.08 -0.21 -9.51
N LEU A 265 0.94 -0.88 -9.31
CA LEU A 265 0.54 -1.37 -8.00
C LEU A 265 1.57 -2.33 -7.39
N PHE A 266 2.14 -3.24 -8.19
CA PHE A 266 3.19 -4.15 -7.74
C PHE A 266 4.42 -3.39 -7.23
N TYR A 267 4.92 -2.42 -8.00
CA TYR A 267 6.08 -1.63 -7.58
C TYR A 267 5.77 -0.79 -6.34
N SER A 268 4.63 -0.10 -6.32
CA SER A 268 4.21 0.71 -5.17
C SER A 268 4.05 -0.16 -3.91
N PHE A 269 3.39 -1.30 -4.02
CA PHE A 269 3.18 -2.21 -2.88
C PHE A 269 4.50 -2.75 -2.32
N ASN A 270 5.42 -3.21 -3.18
CA ASN A 270 6.73 -3.67 -2.70
C ASN A 270 7.57 -2.55 -2.09
N SER A 271 7.53 -1.35 -2.69
CA SER A 271 8.21 -0.17 -2.13
C SER A 271 7.66 0.20 -0.76
N CYS A 272 6.33 0.14 -0.59
CA CYS A 272 5.67 0.41 0.69
C CYS A 272 6.03 -0.61 1.78
N ARG A 273 6.26 -1.88 1.41
CA ARG A 273 6.62 -2.92 2.39
C ARG A 273 7.95 -2.63 3.09
N ILE A 274 8.90 -2.01 2.39
CA ILE A 274 10.22 -1.62 2.94
C ILE A 274 10.07 -0.66 4.13
N PHE A 275 9.04 0.18 4.17
CA PHE A 275 8.82 1.08 5.31
C PHE A 275 8.50 0.37 6.62
N PHE A 276 8.18 -0.92 6.56
CA PHE A 276 7.76 -1.72 7.69
C PHE A 276 8.69 -2.89 7.99
N GLU A 277 9.76 -3.10 7.24
CA GLU A 277 10.80 -4.08 7.53
C GLU A 277 11.69 -3.60 8.69
#